data_AF-A0A1Y5U0B2-F1
#
_entry.id   AF-A0A1Y5U0B2-F1
#
_cell.length_a   1.000
_cell.length_b   1.000
_cell.length_c   1.000
_cell.angle_alpha   90.00
_cell.angle_beta   90.00
_cell.angle_gamma   90.00
#
_symmetry.space_group_name_H-M   'P 1'
#
loop_
_entity.id
_entity.type
_entity.pdbx_description
1 polymer ?
#
loop_
_entity_poly.entity_id
_entity_poly.type
_entity_poly.pdbx_seq_one_letter_code
_entity_poly.pdbx_strand_id
1 'polypeptide(L)'
;MANSQHAKHNPEFDKSTDPRLTGETLPNARPYLGYRVMTRTTEDKTNVSNGDETFMGTLKSIFRGINVALKDGRVKGILVITVGMILWASVFYRYVEGWSWLDSIYFSVVTISTVGYGDFSPETAAGKIFTMFYILIGLGIFVAAATTIANTILSQSDDKDGNGES
;
A
#
# COMPACT_ATOMS: atom_id res chain seq x y z
N MET A 1 3.64 -80.41 28.80
CA MET A 1 4.30 -79.10 28.59
C MET A 1 3.28 -78.04 29.02
N ALA A 2 3.68 -77.17 29.96
CA ALA A 2 2.80 -76.58 30.99
C ALA A 2 1.86 -75.45 30.52
N ASN A 3 0.77 -75.33 31.27
CA ASN A 3 -0.37 -74.43 31.15
C ASN A 3 -0.19 -73.14 32.00
N SER A 4 -0.93 -72.09 31.62
CA SER A 4 -1.61 -71.12 32.49
C SER A 4 -0.88 -69.82 32.92
N GLN A 5 -1.53 -68.70 32.55
CA GLN A 5 -1.75 -67.44 33.29
C GLN A 5 -0.55 -66.54 33.66
N HIS A 6 -0.58 -65.26 33.22
CA HIS A 6 -0.88 -64.10 34.07
C HIS A 6 -0.39 -62.79 33.44
N ALA A 7 -1.34 -61.89 33.17
CA ALA A 7 -1.12 -60.49 32.83
C ALA A 7 -0.41 -59.75 33.97
N LYS A 8 0.63 -58.96 33.66
CA LYS A 8 1.23 -58.01 34.60
C LYS A 8 0.72 -56.59 34.32
N HIS A 9 -0.38 -56.30 35.01
CA HIS A 9 -0.76 -55.07 35.72
C HIS A 9 0.14 -53.82 35.48
N ASN A 10 -0.35 -52.86 34.70
CA ASN A 10 0.13 -51.48 34.67
C ASN A 10 -0.55 -50.72 35.83
N PRO A 11 0.16 -50.01 36.73
CA PRO A 11 -0.48 -49.30 37.82
C PRO A 11 -1.27 -48.10 37.28
N GLU A 12 -2.59 -48.22 37.29
CA GLU A 12 -3.50 -47.15 36.92
C GLU A 12 -3.47 -46.07 38.01
N PHE A 13 -3.18 -44.83 37.61
CA PHE A 13 -3.12 -43.69 38.51
C PHE A 13 -4.53 -43.35 39.01
N ASP A 14 -4.82 -43.73 40.26
CA ASP A 14 -6.11 -43.51 40.90
C ASP A 14 -6.29 -42.02 41.27
N LYS A 15 -7.04 -41.33 40.42
CA LYS A 15 -7.39 -39.91 40.57
C LYS A 15 -8.26 -39.61 41.80
N SER A 16 -8.81 -40.62 42.47
CA SER A 16 -9.67 -40.43 43.65
C SER A 16 -8.91 -40.03 44.91
N THR A 17 -7.58 -40.14 44.91
CA THR A 17 -6.71 -39.78 46.04
C THR A 17 -6.15 -38.35 45.95
N ASP A 18 -6.49 -37.56 44.92
CA ASP A 18 -6.05 -36.16 44.80
C ASP A 18 -6.90 -35.23 45.70
N PRO A 19 -6.33 -34.63 46.76
CA PRO A 19 -7.05 -33.72 47.66
C PRO A 19 -7.55 -32.44 46.97
N ARG A 20 -7.08 -32.14 45.75
CA ARG A 20 -7.56 -31.00 44.95
C ARG A 20 -8.93 -31.23 44.34
N LEU A 21 -9.35 -32.49 44.17
CA LEU A 21 -10.61 -32.85 43.51
C LEU A 21 -11.77 -33.08 44.49
N THR A 22 -11.49 -33.24 45.79
CA THR A 22 -12.53 -33.47 46.82
C THR A 22 -13.15 -32.19 47.36
N GLY A 23 -12.71 -31.01 46.91
CA GLY A 23 -13.34 -29.74 47.27
C GLY A 23 -13.25 -29.39 48.75
N GLU A 24 -12.39 -30.06 49.53
CA GLU A 24 -12.20 -29.73 50.92
C GLU A 24 -11.45 -28.40 51.03
N THR A 25 -12.18 -27.37 51.44
CA THR A 25 -11.65 -26.03 51.66
C THR A 25 -10.65 -26.06 52.80
N LEU A 26 -9.40 -25.66 52.53
CA LEU A 26 -8.40 -25.46 53.57
C LEU A 26 -8.91 -24.47 54.63
N PRO A 27 -8.86 -24.78 55.94
CA PRO A 27 -9.49 -24.00 57.00
C PRO A 27 -8.96 -22.57 57.21
N ASN A 28 -8.05 -22.07 56.37
CA ASN A 28 -7.48 -20.71 56.46
C ASN A 28 -7.10 -20.09 55.10
N ALA A 29 -7.87 -20.35 54.04
CA ALA A 29 -7.68 -19.63 52.77
C ALA A 29 -8.19 -18.19 52.90
N ARG A 30 -7.27 -17.21 52.93
CA ARG A 30 -7.60 -15.78 52.90
C ARG A 30 -8.29 -15.42 51.58
N PRO A 31 -9.30 -14.52 51.57
CA PRO A 31 -9.98 -14.14 50.34
C PRO A 31 -9.04 -13.32 49.45
N TYR A 32 -8.67 -13.87 48.29
CA TYR A 32 -8.01 -13.08 47.27
C TYR A 32 -9.00 -12.07 46.69
N LEU A 33 -8.62 -10.81 46.82
CA LEU A 33 -9.36 -9.62 46.49
C LEU A 33 -9.63 -9.53 44.97
N GLY A 34 -10.90 -9.56 44.59
CA GLY A 34 -11.48 -8.76 43.51
C GLY A 34 -10.84 -8.82 42.12
N TYR A 35 -11.01 -9.93 41.40
CA TYR A 35 -11.12 -9.88 39.94
C TYR A 35 -12.58 -10.09 39.55
N ARG A 36 -13.33 -8.99 39.50
CA ARG A 36 -14.67 -8.98 38.91
C ARG A 36 -14.49 -9.19 37.41
N VAL A 37 -14.80 -10.40 36.94
CA VAL A 37 -14.89 -10.75 35.53
C VAL A 37 -15.89 -9.79 34.88
N MET A 38 -15.37 -8.86 34.08
CA MET A 38 -16.17 -7.92 33.32
C MET A 38 -16.38 -8.50 31.93
N THR A 39 -17.35 -9.40 31.79
CA THR A 39 -17.88 -9.78 30.47
C THR A 39 -18.79 -8.65 29.98
N ARG A 40 -18.18 -7.57 29.49
CA ARG A 40 -18.89 -6.62 28.63
C ARG A 40 -18.81 -7.19 27.21
N THR A 41 -19.74 -8.08 26.89
CA THR A 41 -20.05 -8.39 25.48
C THR A 41 -20.74 -7.15 24.93
N THR A 42 -19.96 -6.16 24.50
CA THR A 42 -20.49 -5.14 23.60
C THR A 42 -20.67 -5.81 22.25
N GLU A 43 -21.90 -6.20 22.01
CA GLU A 43 -22.49 -6.34 20.69
C GLU A 43 -22.27 -5.01 19.93
N ASP A 44 -21.10 -4.87 19.30
CA ASP A 44 -20.81 -3.75 18.40
C ASP A 44 -21.35 -4.09 17.00
N LYS A 45 -22.64 -3.86 16.83
CA LYS A 45 -23.30 -3.84 15.51
C LYS A 45 -23.17 -2.48 14.82
N THR A 46 -22.29 -1.58 15.26
CA THR A 46 -22.12 -0.26 14.65
C THR A 46 -20.94 -0.18 13.68
N ASN A 47 -20.09 -1.21 13.61
CA ASN A 47 -18.86 -1.18 12.83
C ASN A 47 -18.91 -1.81 11.43
N VAL A 48 -20.11 -1.95 10.85
CA VAL A 48 -20.27 -2.36 9.44
C VAL A 48 -20.80 -1.21 8.57
N SER A 49 -21.38 -0.17 9.17
CA SER A 49 -21.89 1.04 8.47
C SER A 49 -20.97 2.27 8.57
N ASN A 50 -19.82 2.15 9.23
CA ASN A 50 -18.80 3.21 9.27
C ASN A 50 -17.74 3.01 8.17
N GLY A 51 -17.66 1.81 7.60
CA GLY A 51 -16.65 1.45 6.61
C GLY A 51 -16.88 2.16 5.28
N ASP A 52 -18.12 2.35 4.87
CA ASP A 52 -18.51 3.12 3.69
C ASP A 52 -18.43 4.64 3.91
N GLU A 53 -18.75 5.16 5.10
CA GLU A 53 -18.56 6.60 5.40
C GLU A 53 -17.09 7.02 5.48
N THR A 54 -16.23 6.21 6.11
CA THR A 54 -14.78 6.47 6.15
C THR A 54 -14.10 6.19 4.82
N PHE A 55 -14.51 5.15 4.11
CA PHE A 55 -14.05 4.88 2.74
C PHE A 55 -14.42 6.04 1.81
N MET A 56 -15.66 6.51 1.84
CA MET A 56 -16.10 7.63 1.01
C MET A 56 -15.45 8.95 1.42
N GLY A 57 -15.21 9.17 2.72
CA GLY A 57 -14.42 10.30 3.20
C GLY A 57 -13.00 10.29 2.63
N THR A 58 -12.37 9.12 2.58
CA THR A 58 -11.02 8.92 2.02
C THR A 58 -11.02 9.05 0.50
N LEU A 59 -12.02 8.51 -0.19
CA LEU A 59 -12.17 8.66 -1.63
C LEU A 59 -12.32 10.13 -2.01
N LYS A 60 -13.18 10.85 -1.29
CA LYS A 60 -13.45 12.27 -1.53
C LYS A 60 -12.24 13.15 -1.22
N SER A 61 -11.40 12.79 -0.25
CA SER A 61 -10.16 13.50 0.04
C SER A 61 -9.09 13.26 -1.04
N ILE A 62 -9.02 12.06 -1.61
CA ILE A 62 -8.15 11.75 -2.77
C ILE A 62 -8.61 12.54 -4.00
N PHE A 63 -9.91 12.49 -4.35
CA PHE A 63 -10.44 13.26 -5.47
C PHE A 63 -10.24 14.77 -5.31
N ARG A 64 -10.41 15.28 -4.09
CA ARG A 64 -10.12 16.68 -3.78
C ARG A 64 -8.62 16.98 -3.92
N GLY A 65 -7.75 16.10 -3.44
CA GLY A 65 -6.30 16.21 -3.59
C GLY A 65 -5.86 16.26 -5.05
N ILE A 66 -6.39 15.37 -5.89
CA ILE A 66 -6.16 15.36 -7.35
C ILE A 66 -6.63 16.69 -7.96
N ASN A 67 -7.85 17.13 -7.66
CA ASN A 67 -8.39 18.36 -8.24
C ASN A 67 -7.69 19.64 -7.72
N VAL A 68 -7.09 19.60 -6.53
CA VAL A 68 -6.26 20.68 -5.98
C VAL A 68 -4.87 20.67 -6.61
N ALA A 69 -4.23 19.51 -6.72
CA ALA A 69 -2.95 19.36 -7.41
C ALA A 69 -3.04 19.78 -8.89
N LEU A 70 -4.19 19.54 -9.54
CA LEU A 70 -4.44 20.01 -10.91
C LEU A 70 -4.66 21.53 -11.04
N LYS A 71 -4.98 22.23 -9.93
CA LYS A 71 -5.14 23.70 -9.92
C LYS A 71 -3.83 24.45 -9.78
N ASP A 72 -2.80 23.82 -9.22
CA ASP A 72 -1.48 24.43 -9.09
C ASP A 72 -0.87 24.65 -10.48
N GLY A 73 -0.56 25.90 -10.83
CA GLY A 73 -0.05 26.26 -12.16
C GLY A 73 1.22 25.50 -12.56
N ARG A 74 2.09 25.19 -11.59
CA ARG A 74 3.33 24.41 -11.80
C ARG A 74 3.03 22.95 -12.14
N VAL A 75 2.17 22.30 -11.34
CA VAL A 75 1.79 20.89 -11.54
C VAL A 75 0.98 20.74 -12.82
N LYS A 76 0.04 21.65 -13.06
CA LYS A 76 -0.73 21.71 -14.30
C LYS A 76 0.19 21.85 -15.52
N GLY A 77 1.24 22.67 -15.44
CA GLY A 77 2.23 22.82 -16.50
C GLY A 77 2.94 21.50 -16.82
N ILE A 78 3.50 20.84 -15.81
CA ILE A 78 4.18 19.54 -15.96
C ILE A 78 3.21 18.51 -16.56
N LEU A 79 1.98 18.43 -16.06
CA LEU A 79 1.00 17.45 -16.51
C LEU A 79 0.55 17.70 -17.95
N VAL A 80 0.32 18.96 -18.34
CA VAL A 80 -0.01 19.34 -19.72
C VAL A 80 1.14 19.00 -20.68
N ILE A 81 2.39 19.24 -20.27
CA ILE A 81 3.57 18.89 -21.09
C ILE A 81 3.67 17.37 -21.25
N THR A 82 3.51 16.60 -20.17
CA THR A 82 3.55 15.13 -20.21
C THR A 82 2.45 14.57 -21.12
N VAL A 83 1.21 15.03 -20.97
CA VAL A 83 0.09 14.61 -21.82
C VAL A 83 0.33 15.02 -23.27
N GLY A 84 0.83 16.24 -23.50
CA GLY A 84 1.19 16.72 -24.83
C GLY A 84 2.25 15.83 -25.51
N MET A 85 3.28 15.41 -24.78
CA MET A 85 4.29 14.48 -25.27
C MET A 85 3.73 13.10 -25.60
N ILE A 86 2.84 12.57 -24.77
CA ILE A 86 2.17 11.28 -25.03
C ILE A 86 1.36 11.37 -26.31
N LEU A 87 0.56 12.42 -26.49
CA LEU A 87 -0.26 12.59 -27.69
C LEU A 87 0.61 12.76 -28.93
N TRP A 88 1.66 13.58 -28.85
CA TRP A 88 2.58 13.79 -29.98
C TRP A 88 3.31 12.50 -30.38
N ALA A 89 3.81 11.74 -29.41
CA ALA A 89 4.43 10.45 -29.66
C ALA A 89 3.44 9.43 -30.22
N SER A 90 2.21 9.39 -29.69
CA SER A 90 1.17 8.48 -30.18
C SER A 90 0.82 8.74 -31.64
N VAL A 91 0.71 10.01 -32.04
CA VAL A 91 0.49 10.40 -33.43
C VAL A 91 1.67 9.95 -34.30
N PHE A 92 2.91 10.15 -33.84
CA PHE A 92 4.10 9.73 -34.56
C PHE A 92 4.14 8.20 -34.77
N TYR A 93 3.95 7.41 -33.71
CA TYR A 93 3.96 5.94 -33.81
C TYR A 93 2.82 5.42 -34.70
N ARG A 94 1.65 6.07 -34.68
CA ARG A 94 0.55 5.73 -35.59
C ARG A 94 0.95 5.85 -37.06
N TYR A 95 1.66 6.93 -37.44
CA TYR A 95 2.05 7.15 -38.83
C TYR A 95 3.28 6.35 -39.26
N VAL A 96 4.24 6.17 -38.35
CA VAL A 96 5.54 5.56 -38.67
C VAL A 96 5.52 4.03 -38.50
N GLU A 97 4.91 3.54 -37.43
CA GLU A 97 4.85 2.09 -37.12
C GLU A 97 3.50 1.48 -37.54
N GLY A 98 2.50 2.28 -37.90
CA GLY A 98 1.19 1.79 -38.33
C GLY A 98 0.31 1.20 -37.21
N TRP A 99 0.75 1.31 -35.95
CA TRP A 99 0.06 0.77 -34.76
C TRP A 99 -1.31 1.40 -34.53
N SER A 100 -2.22 0.73 -33.82
CA SER A 100 -3.52 1.33 -33.48
C SER A 100 -3.34 2.54 -32.54
N TRP A 101 -4.38 3.38 -32.43
CA TRP A 101 -4.35 4.50 -31.48
C TRP A 101 -4.10 4.04 -30.04
N LEU A 102 -4.70 2.91 -29.66
CA LEU A 102 -4.57 2.38 -28.30
C LEU A 102 -3.15 1.87 -28.05
N ASP A 103 -2.57 1.11 -28.99
CA ASP A 103 -1.20 0.59 -28.87
C ASP A 103 -0.17 1.72 -28.85
N SER A 104 -0.38 2.77 -29.67
CA SER A 104 0.52 3.94 -29.72
C SER A 104 0.52 4.72 -28.41
N ILE A 105 -0.67 4.92 -27.81
CA ILE A 105 -0.81 5.58 -26.50
C ILE A 105 -0.24 4.71 -25.41
N TYR A 106 -0.56 3.42 -25.42
CA TYR A 106 -0.05 2.44 -24.47
C TYR A 106 1.48 2.44 -24.44
N PHE A 107 2.13 2.29 -25.60
CA PHE A 107 3.59 2.31 -25.70
C PHE A 107 4.19 3.63 -25.21
N SER A 108 3.59 4.77 -25.60
CA SER A 108 4.06 6.09 -25.17
C SER A 108 3.99 6.25 -23.64
N VAL A 109 2.86 5.85 -23.04
CA VAL A 109 2.65 5.92 -21.59
C VAL A 109 3.62 4.99 -20.84
N VAL A 110 3.72 3.72 -21.25
CA VAL A 110 4.60 2.72 -20.62
C VAL A 110 6.07 3.12 -20.71
N THR A 111 6.46 3.79 -21.79
CA THR A 111 7.82 4.31 -21.99
C THR A 111 8.11 5.50 -21.07
N ILE A 112 7.24 6.52 -21.04
CA ILE A 112 7.46 7.71 -20.20
C ILE A 112 7.27 7.43 -18.71
N SER A 113 6.43 6.44 -18.36
CA SER A 113 6.26 5.96 -16.98
C SER A 113 7.41 5.05 -16.54
N THR A 114 8.40 4.78 -17.41
CA THR A 114 9.55 3.89 -17.17
C THR A 114 9.17 2.45 -16.79
N VAL A 115 7.94 2.03 -17.10
CA VAL A 115 7.48 0.66 -16.81
C VAL A 115 8.10 -0.32 -17.80
N GLY A 116 8.10 0.02 -19.09
CA GLY A 116 8.87 -0.66 -20.12
C GLY A 116 8.67 -2.18 -20.20
N TYR A 117 7.44 -2.66 -20.38
CA TYR A 117 7.15 -4.10 -20.48
C TYR A 117 7.88 -4.81 -21.64
N GLY A 118 8.25 -4.08 -22.70
CA GLY A 118 8.97 -4.63 -23.85
C GLY A 118 8.11 -5.50 -24.77
N ASP A 119 6.79 -5.46 -24.60
CA ASP A 119 5.78 -6.13 -25.42
C ASP A 119 5.58 -5.43 -26.78
N PHE A 120 5.70 -4.11 -26.81
CA PHE A 120 5.77 -3.31 -28.03
C PHE A 120 7.14 -2.65 -28.18
N SER A 121 7.67 -2.64 -29.40
CA SER A 121 8.91 -1.94 -29.72
C SER A 121 8.90 -1.46 -31.18
N PRO A 122 9.39 -0.25 -31.47
CA PRO A 122 9.42 0.26 -32.85
C PRO A 122 10.30 -0.62 -33.72
N GLU A 123 9.78 -1.03 -34.87
CA GLU A 123 10.52 -1.87 -35.82
C GLU A 123 11.29 -1.00 -36.82
N THR A 124 10.73 0.18 -37.17
CA THR A 124 11.32 1.08 -38.15
C THR A 124 12.55 1.80 -37.60
N ALA A 125 13.50 2.14 -38.49
CA ALA A 125 14.67 2.92 -38.11
C ALA A 125 14.29 4.31 -37.56
N ALA A 126 13.27 4.94 -38.17
CA ALA A 126 12.76 6.23 -37.71
C ALA A 126 12.11 6.14 -36.32
N GLY A 127 11.31 5.11 -36.08
CA GLY A 127 10.70 4.81 -34.77
C GLY A 127 11.75 4.65 -33.67
N LYS A 128 12.80 3.86 -33.92
CA LYS A 128 13.89 3.64 -32.96
C LYS A 128 14.63 4.94 -32.60
N ILE A 129 14.98 5.74 -33.60
CA ILE A 129 15.64 7.04 -33.38
C ILE A 129 14.74 7.97 -32.58
N PHE A 130 13.46 8.05 -32.95
CA PHE A 130 12.48 8.85 -32.24
C PHE A 130 12.34 8.43 -30.77
N THR A 131 12.21 7.13 -30.51
CA THR A 131 12.09 6.59 -29.14
C THR A 131 13.31 6.92 -28.29
N MET A 132 14.52 6.90 -28.87
CA MET A 132 15.74 7.29 -28.18
C MET A 132 15.66 8.75 -27.68
N PHE A 133 15.27 9.70 -28.55
CA PHE A 133 15.08 11.09 -28.14
C PHE A 133 13.92 11.26 -27.15
N TYR A 134 12.82 10.52 -27.36
CA TYR A 134 11.65 10.56 -26.49
C TYR A 134 12.00 10.21 -25.04
N ILE A 135 12.79 9.15 -24.83
CA ILE A 135 13.24 8.73 -23.49
C ILE A 135 14.16 9.78 -22.86
N LEU A 136 15.10 10.36 -23.64
CA LEU A 136 16.01 11.41 -23.13
C LEU A 136 15.25 12.64 -22.66
N ILE A 137 14.26 13.09 -23.43
CA ILE A 137 13.43 14.24 -23.08
C ILE A 137 12.54 13.90 -21.87
N GLY A 138 11.93 12.71 -21.87
CA GLY A 138 11.11 12.23 -20.76
C GLY A 138 11.87 12.19 -19.44
N LEU A 139 13.13 11.73 -19.46
CA LEU A 139 13.99 11.72 -18.28
C LEU A 139 14.33 13.13 -17.79
N GLY A 140 14.58 14.08 -18.69
CA GLY A 140 14.81 15.48 -18.33
C GLY A 140 13.61 16.10 -17.59
N ILE A 141 12.39 15.80 -18.04
CA ILE A 141 11.16 16.23 -17.38
C ILE A 141 11.01 15.57 -16.01
N PHE A 142 11.35 14.28 -15.90
CA PHE A 142 11.32 13.57 -14.62
C PHE A 142 12.27 14.22 -13.59
N VAL A 143 13.48 14.57 -14.00
CA VAL A 143 14.44 15.28 -13.16
C VAL A 143 13.91 16.66 -12.77
N ALA A 144 13.35 17.43 -13.71
CA ALA A 144 12.79 18.75 -13.42
C ALA A 144 11.61 18.69 -12.42
N ALA A 145 10.78 17.66 -12.52
CA ALA A 145 9.72 17.39 -11.56
C ALA A 145 10.29 17.05 -10.17
N ALA A 146 11.30 16.18 -10.09
CA ALA A 146 11.98 15.83 -8.85
C ALA A 146 12.63 17.06 -8.18
N THR A 147 13.34 17.89 -8.94
CA THR A 147 13.95 19.14 -8.44
C THR A 147 12.91 20.12 -7.92
N THR A 148 11.77 20.24 -8.61
CA THR A 148 10.66 21.11 -8.18
C THR A 148 10.10 20.68 -6.82
N ILE A 149 9.92 19.38 -6.62
CA ILE A 149 9.44 18.82 -5.36
C ILE A 149 10.50 19.01 -4.26
N ALA A 150 11.76 18.67 -4.55
CA ALA A 150 12.87 18.81 -3.61
C ALA A 150 13.02 20.26 -3.12
N ASN A 151 13.02 21.23 -4.03
CA ASN A 151 13.11 22.64 -3.68
C ASN A 151 11.94 23.12 -2.83
N THR A 152 10.74 22.57 -3.05
CA THR A 152 9.54 22.91 -2.26
C THR A 152 9.64 22.39 -0.83
N ILE A 153 10.27 21.23 -0.62
CA ILE A 153 10.49 20.65 0.72
C ILE A 153 11.64 21.37 1.44
N LEU A 154 12.75 21.63 0.75
CA LEU A 154 13.92 22.31 1.33
C LEU A 154 13.62 23.76 1.70
N SER A 155 12.80 24.47 0.92
CA SER A 155 12.35 25.82 1.29
C SER A 155 11.49 25.86 2.56
N GLN A 156 11.11 24.71 3.11
CA GLN A 156 10.32 24.59 4.34
C GLN A 156 11.19 24.39 5.60
N SER A 157 12.48 24.04 5.44
CA SER A 157 13.42 23.82 6.55
C SER A 157 14.23 25.08 6.89
N ASP A 158 14.54 25.95 5.93
CA ASP A 158 15.36 27.16 6.19
C ASP A 158 14.60 28.25 6.98
N ASP A 159 13.27 28.23 6.97
CA ASP A 159 12.45 29.23 7.67
C ASP A 159 12.35 29.00 9.20
N LYS A 160 12.84 27.85 9.72
CA LYS A 160 12.73 27.54 11.16
C LYS A 160 13.92 27.96 12.01
N ASP A 161 15.04 28.34 11.38
CA ASP A 161 16.28 28.64 12.10
C ASP A 161 16.53 30.15 12.30
N GLY A 162 15.67 31.01 11.76
CA GLY A 162 15.85 32.48 11.77
C GLY A 162 15.08 33.27 12.83
N ASN A 163 14.28 32.64 13.71
CA ASN A 163 13.42 33.35 14.69
C ASN A 163 13.83 33.12 16.17
N GLY A 164 15.07 32.70 16.42
CA GLY A 164 15.60 32.44 17.76
C GLY A 164 16.56 33.51 18.31
N GLU A 165 16.92 34.52 17.53
CA GLU A 165 17.84 35.59 17.93
C GLU A 165 17.18 36.96 17.79
N SER A 166 16.44 37.39 18.81
CA SER A 166 16.07 38.79 19.07
C SER A 166 15.71 38.96 20.54
#